data_AF-H1HMW5-F1
#
_entry.id   AF-H1HMW5-F1
#
_cell.length_a   1.000
_cell.length_b   1.000
_cell.length_c   1.000
_cell.angle_alpha   90.00
_cell.angle_beta   90.00
_cell.angle_gamma   90.00
#
_symmetry.space_group_name_H-M   'P 1'
#
loop_
_entity.id
_entity.type
_entity.pdbx_description
1 polymer ?
#
loop_
_entity_poly.entity_id
_entity_poly.type
_entity_poly.pdbx_seq_one_letter_code
_entity_poly.pdbx_strand_id
1 'polypeptide(L)'
;MKTRHSKTPSQQCRYYEVDNIFEYMYEIYINGNHSQLKTLYKELRREARKEFIAFCFEMVSPQHRMQKKWFLLVVHKALFGDGRA
;
A
#
# COMPACT_ATOMS: atom_id res chain seq x y z
N MET A 1 5.31 18.94 12.03
CA MET A 1 4.44 18.58 10.90
C MET A 1 3.17 17.94 11.45
N LYS A 2 1.98 18.41 11.05
CA LYS A 2 0.71 17.78 11.46
C LYS A 2 0.69 16.34 10.93
N THR A 3 0.56 15.38 11.83
CA THR A 3 0.51 13.98 11.46
C THR A 3 -0.80 13.70 10.70
N ARG A 4 -0.69 13.27 9.45
CA ARG A 4 -1.81 13.12 8.51
C ARG A 4 -2.39 11.73 8.65
N HIS A 5 -3.66 11.64 9.02
CA HIS A 5 -4.33 10.37 9.32
C HIS A 5 -5.72 10.35 8.69
N SER A 6 -6.24 9.14 8.51
CA SER A 6 -7.65 8.90 8.15
C SER A 6 -8.09 9.56 6.84
N LYS A 7 -7.19 9.67 5.86
CA LYS A 7 -7.51 10.24 4.55
C LYS A 7 -8.21 9.24 3.66
N THR A 8 -9.20 9.73 2.91
CA THR A 8 -9.83 8.95 1.83
C THR A 8 -8.88 8.88 0.63
N PRO A 9 -9.06 7.90 -0.27
CA PRO A 9 -8.28 7.82 -1.50
C PRO A 9 -8.33 9.12 -2.31
N SER A 10 -9.53 9.67 -2.53
CA SER A 10 -9.72 10.91 -3.27
C SER A 10 -9.07 12.14 -2.61
N GLN A 11 -8.97 12.17 -1.28
CA GLN A 11 -8.24 13.23 -0.57
C GLN A 11 -6.73 13.12 -0.79
N GLN A 12 -6.20 11.90 -0.85
CA GLN A 12 -4.79 11.69 -1.16
C GLN A 12 -4.49 11.96 -2.65
N CYS A 13 -5.36 11.54 -3.58
CA CYS A 13 -5.24 11.87 -5.00
C CYS A 13 -5.05 13.37 -5.23
N ARG A 14 -5.88 14.21 -4.61
CA ARG A 14 -5.76 15.68 -4.71
C ARG A 14 -4.48 16.23 -4.09
N TYR A 15 -3.93 15.58 -3.07
CA TYR A 15 -2.74 16.07 -2.38
C TYR A 15 -1.44 15.66 -3.06
N TYR A 16 -1.39 14.43 -3.57
CA TYR A 16 -0.24 13.90 -4.30
C TYR A 16 -0.34 14.18 -5.81
N GLU A 17 -1.42 14.82 -6.26
CA GLU A 17 -1.69 15.15 -7.67
C GLU A 17 -1.64 13.92 -8.57
N VAL A 18 -2.25 12.83 -8.10
CA VAL A 18 -2.35 11.54 -8.80
C VAL A 18 -3.80 11.17 -9.07
N ASP A 19 -4.04 10.48 -10.18
CA ASP A 19 -5.38 10.03 -10.56
C ASP A 19 -5.87 8.86 -9.69
N ASN A 20 -4.99 7.89 -9.44
CA ASN A 20 -5.27 6.74 -8.58
C ASN A 20 -4.17 6.55 -7.53
N ILE A 21 -4.51 6.81 -6.27
CA ILE A 21 -3.57 6.67 -5.17
C ILE A 21 -3.09 5.24 -4.96
N PHE A 22 -3.91 4.23 -5.29
CA PHE A 22 -3.53 2.83 -5.10
C PHE A 22 -2.49 2.39 -6.13
N GLU A 23 -2.62 2.84 -7.39
CA GLU A 23 -1.59 2.64 -8.42
C GLU A 23 -0.29 3.32 -8.01
N TYR A 24 -0.35 4.59 -7.59
CA TYR A 24 0.82 5.30 -7.10
C TYR A 24 1.52 4.57 -5.93
N MET A 25 0.75 4.09 -4.96
CA MET A 25 1.30 3.29 -3.86
C MET A 25 1.90 1.96 -4.35
N TYR A 26 1.28 1.31 -5.33
CA TYR A 26 1.81 0.07 -5.93
C TYR A 26 3.12 0.31 -6.69
N GLU A 27 3.24 1.40 -7.44
CA GLU A 27 4.49 1.79 -8.10
C GLU A 27 5.63 2.03 -7.09
N ILE A 28 5.33 2.73 -5.98
CA ILE A 28 6.29 2.95 -4.89
C ILE A 28 6.74 1.62 -4.28
N TYR A 29 5.81 0.66 -4.15
CA TYR A 29 6.11 -0.69 -3.70
C TYR A 29 7.04 -1.43 -4.67
N ILE A 30 6.74 -1.40 -5.98
CA ILE A 30 7.59 -2.03 -7.02
C ILE A 30 8.98 -1.37 -7.08
N ASN A 31 9.06 -0.07 -6.89
CA ASN A 31 10.32 0.68 -6.83
C ASN A 31 11.11 0.44 -5.54
N GLY A 32 10.57 -0.34 -4.58
CA GLY A 32 11.26 -0.69 -3.33
C GLY A 32 11.34 0.45 -2.30
N ASN A 33 10.63 1.56 -2.51
CA ASN A 33 10.64 2.69 -1.57
C ASN A 33 9.65 2.46 -0.41
N HIS A 34 10.03 1.52 0.46
CA HIS A 34 9.18 1.07 1.57
C HIS A 34 8.88 2.18 2.60
N SER A 35 9.77 3.16 2.78
CA SER A 35 9.56 4.25 3.74
C SER A 35 8.39 5.15 3.32
N GLN A 36 8.35 5.51 2.04
CA GLN A 36 7.26 6.30 1.47
C GLN A 36 5.95 5.51 1.46
N LEU A 37 6.00 4.23 1.09
CA LEU A 37 4.83 3.34 1.14
C LEU A 37 4.22 3.27 2.54
N LYS A 38 5.05 3.06 3.57
CA LYS A 38 4.60 3.04 4.97
C LYS A 38 3.94 4.35 5.39
N THR A 39 4.45 5.47 4.90
CA THR A 39 3.90 6.80 5.19
C THR A 39 2.51 6.93 4.56
N LEU A 40 2.39 6.69 3.25
CA LEU A 40 1.11 6.72 2.52
C LEU A 40 0.06 5.79 3.15
N TYR A 41 0.48 4.57 3.50
CA TYR A 41 -0.38 3.59 4.13
C TYR A 41 -0.88 4.04 5.51
N LYS A 42 -0.04 4.70 6.32
CA LYS A 42 -0.45 5.29 7.60
C LYS A 42 -1.39 6.48 7.43
N GLU A 43 -1.23 7.26 6.36
CA GLU A 43 -2.11 8.38 6.05
C GLU A 43 -3.53 7.93 5.66
N LEU A 44 -3.66 6.76 5.03
CA LEU A 44 -4.96 6.21 4.64
C LEU A 44 -5.84 5.90 5.86
N ARG A 45 -7.16 6.09 5.69
CA ARG A 45 -8.18 5.59 6.61
C ARG A 45 -8.19 4.06 6.65
N ARG A 46 -8.71 3.50 7.75
CA ARG A 46 -8.73 2.05 8.01
C ARG A 46 -9.35 1.25 6.85
N GLU A 47 -10.44 1.73 6.27
CA GLU A 47 -11.10 1.04 5.14
C GLU A 47 -10.26 1.10 3.86
N ALA A 48 -9.70 2.27 3.54
CA ALA A 48 -8.86 2.45 2.36
C ALA A 48 -7.56 1.62 2.41
N ARG A 49 -7.05 1.32 3.62
CA ARG A 49 -5.94 0.37 3.78
C ARG A 49 -6.32 -1.05 3.36
N LYS A 50 -7.53 -1.51 3.68
CA LYS A 50 -8.03 -2.82 3.25
C LYS A 50 -8.25 -2.83 1.74
N GLU A 51 -8.83 -1.76 1.20
CA GLU A 51 -8.99 -1.57 -0.25
C GLU A 51 -7.65 -1.63 -0.98
N PHE A 52 -6.61 -0.97 -0.46
CA PHE A 52 -5.26 -1.04 -1.03
C PHE A 52 -4.67 -2.46 -1.01
N ILE A 53 -4.85 -3.21 0.09
CA ILE A 53 -4.39 -4.61 0.16
C ILE A 53 -5.15 -5.47 -0.85
N ALA A 54 -6.48 -5.28 -0.97
CA ALA A 54 -7.30 -5.98 -1.95
C ALA A 54 -6.87 -5.64 -3.39
N PHE A 55 -6.62 -4.36 -3.68
CA PHE A 55 -6.10 -3.89 -4.96
C PHE A 55 -4.75 -4.56 -5.28
N CYS A 56 -3.83 -4.60 -4.33
CA CYS A 56 -2.56 -5.32 -4.49
C CYS A 56 -2.78 -6.81 -4.86
N PHE A 57 -3.78 -7.46 -4.26
CA PHE A 57 -4.12 -8.85 -4.58
C PHE A 57 -4.72 -9.02 -5.96
N GLU A 58 -5.54 -8.08 -6.41
CA GLU A 58 -6.17 -8.09 -7.73
C GLU A 58 -5.15 -7.78 -8.83
N MET A 59 -4.25 -6.82 -8.63
CA MET A 59 -3.18 -6.49 -9.57
C MET A 59 -2.17 -7.64 -9.72
N VAL A 60 -2.04 -8.50 -8.71
CA VAL A 60 -1.19 -9.71 -8.74
C VAL A 60 -1.92 -10.95 -9.29
N SER A 61 -3.00 -10.74 -10.05
CA SER A 61 -3.91 -11.73 -10.66
C SER A 61 -3.26 -13.00 -11.32
N PRO A 62 -4.09 -13.99 -11.70
CA PRO A 62 -4.31 -15.27 -11.05
C PRO A 62 -3.23 -16.36 -11.31
N GLN A 63 -2.24 -16.10 -12.18
CA GLN A 63 -1.21 -17.10 -12.52
C GLN A 63 -0.35 -17.49 -11.32
N HIS A 64 -0.30 -16.63 -10.30
CA HIS A 64 0.55 -16.77 -9.13
C HIS A 64 -0.20 -17.28 -7.89
N ARG A 65 -1.19 -18.17 -8.08
CA ARG A 65 -1.99 -18.77 -6.98
C ARG A 65 -1.10 -19.41 -5.88
N MET A 66 0.07 -19.95 -6.25
CA MET A 66 1.10 -20.47 -5.32
C MET A 66 1.88 -19.37 -4.56
N GLN A 67 2.00 -18.18 -5.14
CA GLN A 67 2.70 -17.05 -4.54
C GLN A 67 1.81 -16.15 -3.68
N LYS A 68 0.49 -16.40 -3.54
CA LYS A 68 -0.37 -15.57 -2.66
C LYS A 68 0.18 -15.46 -1.24
N LYS A 69 0.76 -16.55 -0.72
CA LYS A 69 1.40 -16.59 0.61
C LYS A 69 2.69 -15.76 0.64
N TRP A 70 3.52 -15.87 -0.40
CA TRP A 70 4.75 -15.10 -0.55
C TRP A 70 4.48 -13.61 -0.79
N PHE A 71 3.49 -13.28 -1.61
CA PHE A 71 3.08 -11.90 -1.86
C PHE A 71 2.55 -11.25 -0.58
N LEU A 72 1.70 -11.95 0.18
CA LEU A 72 1.27 -11.46 1.48
C LEU A 72 2.46 -11.27 2.43
N LEU A 73 3.44 -12.18 2.44
CA LEU A 73 4.67 -12.04 3.23
C LEU A 73 5.52 -10.85 2.78
N VAL A 74 5.67 -10.61 1.48
CA VAL A 74 6.47 -9.50 0.95
C VAL A 74 5.77 -8.16 1.21
N VAL A 75 4.48 -8.03 0.95
CA VAL A 75 3.70 -6.82 1.25
C VAL A 75 3.64 -6.58 2.76
N HIS A 76 3.44 -7.62 3.57
CA HIS A 76 3.48 -7.51 5.03
C HIS A 76 4.86 -7.06 5.53
N LYS A 77 5.94 -7.64 5.00
CA LYS A 77 7.31 -7.25 5.36
C LYS A 77 7.63 -5.81 4.89
N ALA A 78 7.17 -5.40 3.72
CA ALA A 78 7.32 -4.04 3.21
C ALA A 78 6.57 -3.02 4.07
N LEU A 79 5.34 -3.33 4.51
CA LEU A 79 4.49 -2.42 5.30
C LEU A 79 4.80 -2.43 6.80
N PHE A 80 5.08 -3.58 7.38
CA PHE A 80 5.23 -3.75 8.83
C PHE A 80 6.69 -3.99 9.28
N GLY A 81 7.61 -4.28 8.35
CA GLY A 81 8.98 -4.68 8.68
C GLY A 81 9.07 -6.12 9.20
N ASP A 82 10.27 -6.71 9.16
CA ASP A 82 10.54 -7.94 9.91
C ASP A 82 10.55 -7.58 11.40
N GLY A 83 9.40 -7.74 12.06
CA GLY A 83 9.33 -7.80 13.52
C GLY A 83 9.98 -9.09 14.03
N ARG A 84 11.30 -9.20 13.92
CA ARG A 84 12.13 -10.10 14.72
C ARG A 84 13.26 -9.26 15.29
N ALA A 85 13.00 -8.72 16.48
CA ALA A 85 14.05 -8.58 17.48
C ALA A 85 14.37 -9.99 18.01
#